data_AF-A0A4Q2JLT6-F1
#
_entry.id   AF-A0A4Q2JLT6-F1
#
_cell.length_a   1.000
_cell.length_b   1.000
_cell.length_c   1.000
_cell.angle_alpha   90.00
_cell.angle_beta   90.00
_cell.angle_gamma   90.00
#
_symmetry.space_group_name_H-M   'P 1'
#
loop_
_entity.id
_entity.type
_entity.pdbx_description
1 polymer ?
#
loop_
_entity_poly.entity_id
_entity_poly.type
_entity_poly.pdbx_seq_one_letter_code
_entity_poly.pdbx_strand_id
1 'polypeptide(L)'
;MAAATRAERATAKRAIAQSKRAESEVRRLAKELPKGTQRAWLERAVAEARAARRAAEAERRADPRRAARRADSAVAGLERATRISGLRRGDKQPPLAGLLDADERAEARARLIKRRRAQAKQAQKMAKTVARGTIVAAVTTPTDDERRQDRRQDRRQAANRRRAHGSSAAGRATS
;
A
#
# COMPACT_ATOMS: atom_id res chain seq x y z
N MET A 1 24.14 -10.67 -23.87
CA MET A 1 23.50 -9.68 -22.97
C MET A 1 22.75 -8.67 -23.82
N ALA A 2 21.46 -8.45 -23.57
CA ALA A 2 20.65 -7.51 -24.36
C ALA A 2 21.21 -6.08 -24.18
N ALA A 3 21.41 -5.36 -25.27
CA ALA A 3 21.87 -3.98 -25.24
C ALA A 3 20.86 -3.12 -24.46
N ALA A 4 21.36 -2.40 -23.44
CA ALA A 4 20.49 -1.60 -22.60
C ALA A 4 19.74 -0.53 -23.41
N THR A 5 18.44 -0.43 -23.16
CA THR A 5 17.57 0.43 -23.97
C THR A 5 17.90 1.91 -23.72
N ARG A 6 17.58 2.77 -24.69
CA ARG A 6 17.72 4.24 -24.52
C ARG A 6 16.93 4.74 -23.30
N ALA A 7 15.78 4.12 -23.03
CA ALA A 7 14.93 4.41 -21.87
C ALA A 7 15.65 4.09 -20.55
N GLU A 8 16.28 2.92 -20.42
CA GLU A 8 17.02 2.53 -19.22
C GLU A 8 18.17 3.48 -18.90
N ARG A 9 18.91 3.90 -19.92
CA ARG A 9 19.99 4.89 -19.75
C ARG A 9 19.45 6.25 -19.28
N ALA A 10 18.28 6.65 -19.79
CA ALA A 10 17.61 7.87 -19.34
C ALA A 10 17.13 7.75 -17.89
N THR A 11 16.54 6.61 -17.50
CA THR A 11 16.12 6.33 -16.12
C THR A 11 17.31 6.37 -15.17
N ALA A 12 18.42 5.70 -15.51
CA ALA A 12 19.65 5.73 -14.71
C ALA A 12 20.18 7.15 -14.53
N LYS A 13 20.20 7.96 -15.60
CA LYS A 13 20.62 9.37 -15.54
C LYS A 13 19.72 10.18 -14.60
N ARG A 14 18.40 9.99 -14.66
CA ARG A 14 17.44 10.67 -13.78
C ARG A 14 17.63 10.26 -12.31
N ALA A 15 17.75 8.96 -12.03
CA ALA A 15 17.98 8.43 -10.69
C ALA A 15 19.27 8.98 -10.07
N ILE A 16 20.38 9.00 -10.83
CA ILE A 16 21.66 9.59 -10.38
C ILE A 16 21.50 11.10 -10.09
N ALA A 17 20.76 11.83 -10.94
CA ALA A 17 20.51 13.25 -10.73
C ALA A 17 19.65 13.51 -9.47
N GLN A 18 18.64 12.68 -9.23
CA GLN A 18 17.81 12.73 -8.01
C GLN A 18 18.65 12.43 -6.76
N SER A 19 19.48 11.39 -6.80
CA SER A 19 20.43 11.07 -5.73
C SER A 19 21.35 12.25 -5.39
N LYS A 20 21.88 12.95 -6.40
CA LYS A 20 22.71 14.14 -6.21
C LYS A 20 21.93 15.30 -5.55
N ARG A 21 20.67 15.50 -5.92
CA ARG A 21 19.80 16.54 -5.32
C ARG A 21 19.51 16.21 -3.86
N ALA A 22 19.09 14.98 -3.56
CA ALA A 22 18.86 14.50 -2.20
C ALA A 22 20.13 14.65 -1.34
N GLU A 23 21.30 14.29 -1.86
CA GLU A 23 22.60 14.48 -1.18
C GLU A 23 22.80 15.95 -0.78
N SER A 24 22.55 16.89 -1.70
CA SER A 24 22.71 18.32 -1.44
C SER A 24 21.72 18.87 -0.41
N GLU A 25 20.48 18.40 -0.43
CA GLU A 25 19.44 18.80 0.54
C GLU A 25 19.76 18.30 1.94
N VAL A 26 20.09 17.01 2.08
CA VAL A 26 20.45 16.43 3.39
C VAL A 26 21.73 17.07 3.93
N ARG A 27 22.71 17.35 3.06
CA ARG A 27 23.91 18.08 3.47
C ARG A 27 23.60 19.50 3.94
N ARG A 28 22.63 20.19 3.32
CA ARG A 28 22.18 21.50 3.79
C ARG A 28 21.55 21.39 5.18
N LEU A 29 20.65 20.43 5.38
CA LEU A 29 20.03 20.16 6.68
C LEU A 29 21.07 19.84 7.77
N ALA A 30 22.09 19.03 7.45
CA ALA A 30 23.16 18.71 8.38
C ALA A 30 23.97 19.96 8.79
N LYS A 31 24.14 20.95 7.90
CA LYS A 31 24.83 22.20 8.21
C LYS A 31 24.03 23.13 9.12
N GLU A 32 22.71 23.09 9.03
CA GLU A 32 21.80 23.87 9.89
C GLU A 32 21.77 23.33 11.33
N LEU A 33 22.22 22.09 11.53
CA LEU A 33 22.31 21.48 12.86
C LEU A 33 23.58 21.89 13.63
N PRO A 34 23.47 22.05 14.96
CA PRO A 34 24.63 22.18 15.82
C PRO A 34 25.52 20.94 15.71
N LYS A 35 26.82 21.11 16.01
CA LYS A 35 27.75 19.98 16.07
C LYS A 35 27.27 18.99 17.13
N GLY A 36 27.13 17.73 16.74
CA GLY A 36 26.58 16.69 17.61
C GLY A 36 26.29 15.40 16.86
N THR A 37 25.73 14.43 17.57
CA THR A 37 25.45 13.07 17.07
C THR A 37 24.50 13.08 15.87
N GLN A 38 23.45 13.92 15.90
CA GLN A 38 22.50 14.04 14.79
C GLN A 38 23.15 14.55 13.50
N ARG A 39 23.99 15.58 13.61
CA ARG A 39 24.76 16.11 12.47
C ARG A 39 25.73 15.08 11.93
N ALA A 40 26.53 14.44 12.80
CA ALA A 40 27.49 13.42 12.39
C ALA A 40 26.81 12.24 11.68
N TRP A 41 25.62 11.87 12.14
CA TRP A 41 24.85 10.80 11.55
C TRP A 41 24.32 11.14 10.14
N LEU A 42 23.84 12.37 9.92
CA LEU A 42 23.46 12.82 8.57
C LEU A 42 24.68 12.95 7.65
N GLU A 43 25.80 13.46 8.17
CA GLU A 43 27.04 13.54 7.40
C GLU A 43 27.54 12.15 6.98
N ARG A 44 27.41 11.14 7.85
CA ARG A 44 27.67 9.73 7.51
C ARG A 44 26.71 9.23 6.43
N ALA A 45 25.41 9.46 6.57
CA ALA A 45 24.42 9.05 5.57
C ALA A 45 24.68 9.70 4.19
N VAL A 46 25.09 10.97 4.19
CA VAL A 46 25.53 11.70 2.99
C VAL A 46 26.79 11.07 2.39
N ALA A 47 27.77 10.69 3.19
CA ALA A 47 28.99 10.03 2.71
C ALA A 47 28.69 8.66 2.08
N GLU A 48 27.84 7.84 2.71
CA GLU A 48 27.40 6.54 2.19
C GLU A 48 26.62 6.70 0.87
N ALA A 49 25.67 7.64 0.82
CA ALA A 49 24.91 7.94 -0.39
C ALA A 49 25.81 8.46 -1.53
N ARG A 50 26.82 9.27 -1.22
CA ARG A 50 27.81 9.76 -2.19
C ARG A 50 28.64 8.62 -2.78
N ALA A 51 29.06 7.66 -1.96
CA ALA A 51 29.77 6.46 -2.43
C ALA A 51 28.89 5.62 -3.36
N ALA A 52 27.62 5.41 -2.99
CA ALA A 52 26.66 4.69 -3.82
C ALA A 52 26.38 5.41 -5.15
N ARG A 53 26.27 6.74 -5.15
CA ARG A 53 26.13 7.55 -6.37
C ARG A 53 27.33 7.39 -7.30
N ARG A 54 28.56 7.46 -6.78
CA ARG A 54 29.78 7.27 -7.57
C ARG A 54 29.84 5.88 -8.21
N ALA A 55 29.47 4.85 -7.46
CA ALA A 55 29.38 3.49 -8.00
C ALA A 55 28.29 3.37 -9.09
N ALA A 56 27.14 4.03 -8.92
CA ALA A 56 26.11 4.09 -9.95
C ALA A 56 26.57 4.85 -11.22
N GLU A 57 27.33 5.93 -11.07
CA GLU A 57 27.93 6.67 -12.19
C GLU A 57 28.90 5.80 -12.99
N ALA A 58 29.73 5.00 -12.32
CA ALA A 58 30.65 4.05 -12.96
C ALA A 58 29.91 2.93 -13.72
N GLU A 59 28.85 2.39 -13.12
CA GLU A 59 28.08 1.28 -13.71
C GLU A 59 27.10 1.72 -14.81
N ARG A 60 26.77 3.02 -14.91
CA ARG A 60 25.72 3.56 -15.79
C ARG A 60 25.79 3.08 -17.25
N ARG A 61 27.00 2.88 -17.78
CA ARG A 61 27.21 2.45 -19.18
C ARG A 61 27.11 0.94 -19.35
N ALA A 62 27.58 0.17 -18.37
CA ALA A 62 27.62 -1.30 -18.42
C ALA A 62 26.27 -1.92 -18.01
N ASP A 63 25.66 -1.41 -16.93
CA ASP A 63 24.37 -1.85 -16.42
C ASP A 63 23.56 -0.66 -15.88
N PRO A 64 22.77 0.01 -16.75
CA PRO A 64 21.96 1.16 -16.33
C PRO A 64 20.85 0.78 -15.37
N ARG A 65 20.34 -0.45 -15.39
CA ARG A 65 19.28 -0.88 -14.46
C ARG A 65 19.82 -0.97 -13.04
N ARG A 66 21.01 -1.57 -12.87
CA ARG A 66 21.70 -1.64 -11.57
C ARG A 66 22.14 -0.27 -11.09
N ALA A 67 22.64 0.58 -11.98
CA ALA A 67 22.96 1.98 -11.67
C ALA A 67 21.74 2.74 -11.14
N ALA A 68 20.58 2.61 -11.80
CA ALA A 68 19.33 3.22 -11.33
C ALA A 68 18.95 2.73 -9.93
N ARG A 69 18.87 1.40 -9.74
CA ARG A 69 18.52 0.80 -8.43
C ARG A 69 19.45 1.25 -7.31
N ARG A 70 20.76 1.35 -7.57
CA ARG A 70 21.73 1.80 -6.58
C ARG A 70 21.55 3.29 -6.25
N ALA A 71 21.30 4.14 -7.25
CA ALA A 71 21.00 5.54 -7.03
C ALA A 71 19.69 5.74 -6.24
N ASP A 72 18.64 5.00 -6.58
CA ASP A 72 17.36 5.03 -5.86
C ASP A 72 17.51 4.55 -4.41
N SER A 73 18.32 3.51 -4.19
CA SER A 73 18.62 3.00 -2.84
C SER A 73 19.35 4.04 -1.99
N ALA A 74 20.23 4.84 -2.60
CA ALA A 74 20.91 5.95 -1.95
C ALA A 74 19.92 7.06 -1.55
N VAL A 75 18.97 7.41 -2.44
CA VAL A 75 17.87 8.35 -2.13
C VAL A 75 17.05 7.84 -0.95
N ALA A 76 16.59 6.58 -0.99
CA ALA A 76 15.81 5.97 0.07
C ALA A 76 16.59 5.89 1.41
N GLY A 77 17.92 5.72 1.34
CA GLY A 77 18.80 5.82 2.50
C GLY A 77 18.75 7.21 3.15
N LEU A 78 18.87 8.26 2.33
CA LEU A 78 18.81 9.66 2.78
C LEU A 78 17.42 10.08 3.29
N GLU A 79 16.34 9.61 2.67
CA GLU A 79 14.98 9.85 3.13
C GLU A 79 14.71 9.17 4.48
N ARG A 80 15.15 7.92 4.63
CA ARG A 80 15.13 7.26 5.94
C ARG A 80 15.96 8.05 6.92
N ALA A 81 17.10 8.58 6.47
CA ALA A 81 17.99 9.29 7.35
C ALA A 81 17.28 10.53 7.96
N THR A 82 16.83 11.42 7.09
CA THR A 82 16.10 12.64 7.48
C THR A 82 14.83 12.38 8.28
N ARG A 83 14.08 11.32 7.98
CA ARG A 83 12.89 10.92 8.75
C ARG A 83 13.24 10.53 10.17
N ILE A 84 14.25 9.69 10.31
CA ILE A 84 14.78 9.20 11.59
C ILE A 84 15.24 10.40 12.44
N SER A 85 15.95 11.37 11.86
CA SER A 85 16.34 12.60 12.57
C SER A 85 15.20 13.57 12.91
N GLY A 86 13.96 13.32 12.46
CA GLY A 86 12.84 14.24 12.68
C GLY A 86 12.93 15.56 11.90
N LEU A 87 13.84 15.65 10.91
CA LEU A 87 14.13 16.88 10.17
C LEU A 87 13.25 17.06 8.94
N ARG A 88 12.34 16.14 8.69
CA ARG A 88 11.36 16.27 7.62
C ARG A 88 10.31 17.29 8.08
N ARG A 89 10.36 18.51 7.54
CA ARG A 89 9.32 19.54 7.72
C ARG A 89 7.95 18.92 7.37
N GLY A 90 7.15 18.63 8.39
CA GLY A 90 5.74 18.24 8.22
C GLY A 90 5.29 17.04 9.06
N ASP A 91 6.17 16.11 9.41
CA ASP A 91 5.76 14.88 10.11
C ASP A 91 6.22 14.93 11.57
N LYS A 92 5.27 15.18 12.48
CA LYS A 92 5.41 14.92 13.92
C LYS A 92 5.56 13.41 14.14
N GLN A 93 6.71 12.84 13.80
CA GLN A 93 7.10 11.49 14.22
C GLN A 93 7.81 11.55 15.57
N PRO A 94 7.56 10.59 16.47
CA PRO A 94 8.25 10.52 17.74
C PRO A 94 9.76 10.28 17.50
N PRO A 95 10.64 10.82 18.37
CA PRO A 95 12.07 10.63 18.24
C PRO A 95 12.43 9.14 18.36
N LEU A 96 13.54 8.78 17.71
CA LEU A 96 14.01 7.42 17.55
C LEU A 96 14.20 6.66 18.86
N ALA A 97 13.83 5.38 18.81
CA ALA A 97 14.07 4.34 19.81
C ALA A 97 15.56 4.05 20.14
N GLY A 98 16.50 4.86 19.66
CA GLY A 98 17.92 4.83 20.03
C GLY A 98 18.39 5.99 20.91
N LEU A 99 17.52 7.00 21.13
CA LEU A 99 17.82 8.22 21.91
C LEU A 99 16.98 8.36 23.19
N LEU A 100 15.91 7.57 23.33
CA LEU A 100 15.05 7.56 24.51
C LEU A 100 15.69 6.75 25.64
N ASP A 101 15.49 7.17 26.88
CA ASP A 101 15.91 6.40 28.06
C ASP A 101 15.23 5.02 28.06
N ALA A 102 15.81 4.02 28.74
CA ALA A 102 15.30 2.64 28.71
C ALA A 102 13.80 2.55 29.07
N ASP A 103 13.35 3.41 29.99
CA ASP A 103 11.96 3.49 30.46
C ASP A 103 10.99 4.06 29.41
N GLU A 104 11.40 5.08 28.67
CA GLU A 104 10.56 5.66 27.61
C GLU A 104 10.37 4.68 26.44
N ARG A 105 11.36 3.82 26.17
CA ARG A 105 11.23 2.73 25.19
C ARG A 105 10.27 1.64 25.68
N ALA A 106 10.31 1.32 26.97
CA ALA A 106 9.41 0.36 27.58
C ALA A 106 7.96 0.86 27.50
N GLU A 107 7.72 2.14 27.79
CA GLU A 107 6.40 2.76 27.66
C GLU A 107 5.88 2.76 26.22
N ALA A 108 6.73 3.16 25.25
CA ALA A 108 6.35 3.16 23.85
C ALA A 108 5.97 1.76 23.35
N ARG A 109 6.71 0.72 23.78
CA ARG A 109 6.39 -0.69 23.51
C ARG A 109 5.07 -1.10 24.17
N ALA A 110 4.86 -0.72 25.43
CA ALA A 110 3.62 -1.03 26.13
C ALA A 110 2.39 -0.41 25.43
N ARG A 111 2.48 0.84 24.99
CA ARG A 111 1.43 1.53 24.21
C ARG A 111 1.16 0.83 22.87
N LEU A 112 2.22 0.43 22.16
CA LEU A 112 2.11 -0.31 20.90
C LEU A 112 1.42 -1.68 21.10
N ILE A 113 1.79 -2.42 22.14
CA ILE A 113 1.19 -3.72 22.48
C ILE A 113 -0.29 -3.55 22.81
N LYS A 114 -0.67 -2.53 23.60
CA LYS A 114 -2.08 -2.21 23.88
C LYS A 114 -2.86 -1.93 22.59
N ARG A 115 -2.30 -1.13 21.67
CA ARG A 115 -2.92 -0.82 20.38
C ARG A 115 -3.10 -2.07 19.52
N ARG A 116 -2.11 -2.95 19.44
CA ARG A 116 -2.21 -4.22 18.71
C ARG A 116 -3.27 -5.15 19.32
N ARG A 117 -3.37 -5.24 20.65
CA ARG A 117 -4.42 -6.00 21.32
C ARG A 117 -5.82 -5.46 21.00
N ALA A 118 -5.99 -4.14 20.96
CA ALA A 118 -7.27 -3.52 20.59
C ALA A 118 -7.66 -3.85 19.13
N GLN A 119 -6.69 -3.75 18.20
CA GLN A 119 -6.90 -4.13 16.80
C GLN A 119 -7.28 -5.61 16.64
N ALA A 120 -6.59 -6.52 17.36
CA ALA A 120 -6.90 -7.95 17.33
C ALA A 120 -8.32 -8.24 17.84
N LYS A 121 -8.75 -7.58 18.94
CA LYS A 121 -10.12 -7.69 19.45
C LYS A 121 -11.16 -7.19 18.43
N GLN A 122 -10.87 -6.10 17.74
CA GLN A 122 -11.77 -5.56 16.71
C GLN A 122 -11.89 -6.53 15.52
N ALA A 123 -10.77 -7.07 15.04
CA ALA A 123 -10.76 -8.08 13.97
C ALA A 123 -11.56 -9.33 14.37
N GLN A 124 -11.40 -9.80 15.62
CA GLN A 124 -12.16 -10.94 16.13
C GLN A 124 -13.67 -10.65 16.20
N LYS A 125 -14.08 -9.43 16.61
CA LYS A 125 -15.49 -9.02 16.58
C LYS A 125 -16.05 -9.01 15.17
N MET A 126 -15.31 -8.44 14.21
CA MET A 126 -15.73 -8.43 12.81
C MET A 126 -15.87 -9.85 12.24
N ALA A 127 -14.91 -10.74 12.52
CA ALA A 127 -14.97 -12.13 12.11
C ALA A 127 -16.22 -12.84 12.66
N LYS A 128 -16.58 -12.61 13.94
CA LYS A 128 -17.82 -13.14 14.53
C LYS A 128 -19.07 -12.59 13.85
N THR A 129 -19.11 -11.31 13.52
CA THR A 129 -20.25 -10.70 12.82
C THR A 129 -20.40 -11.28 11.41
N VAL A 130 -19.30 -11.42 10.68
CA VAL A 130 -19.29 -12.04 9.34
C VAL A 130 -19.76 -13.49 9.43
N ALA A 131 -19.23 -14.27 10.37
CA ALA A 131 -19.64 -15.67 10.57
C ALA A 131 -21.14 -15.79 10.90
N ARG A 132 -21.66 -14.90 11.75
CA ARG A 132 -23.10 -14.86 12.04
C ARG A 132 -23.91 -14.50 10.79
N GLY A 133 -23.46 -13.51 10.02
CA GLY A 133 -24.08 -13.13 8.76
C GLY A 133 -24.11 -14.28 7.74
N THR A 134 -23.02 -15.04 7.63
CA THR A 134 -22.95 -16.21 6.75
C THR A 134 -23.83 -17.36 7.21
N ILE A 135 -23.94 -17.62 8.52
CA ILE A 135 -24.84 -18.65 9.05
C ILE A 135 -26.30 -18.24 8.82
N VAL A 136 -26.66 -17.00 9.13
CA VAL A 136 -28.02 -16.49 8.88
C VAL A 136 -28.32 -16.56 7.39
N ALA A 137 -27.42 -16.08 6.53
CA ALA A 137 -27.60 -16.18 5.09
C ALA A 137 -27.75 -17.63 4.64
N ALA A 138 -26.93 -18.56 5.11
CA ALA A 138 -27.06 -19.98 4.76
C ALA A 138 -28.40 -20.60 5.21
N VAL A 139 -28.97 -20.14 6.32
CA VAL A 139 -30.27 -20.61 6.83
C VAL A 139 -31.45 -19.91 6.13
N THR A 140 -31.31 -18.64 5.73
CA THR A 140 -32.42 -17.85 5.16
C THR A 140 -32.38 -17.76 3.64
N THR A 141 -31.27 -18.10 2.99
CA THR A 141 -31.23 -18.17 1.53
C THR A 141 -31.96 -19.42 1.07
N PRO A 142 -33.01 -19.30 0.24
CA PRO A 142 -33.65 -20.46 -0.33
C PRO A 142 -32.62 -21.23 -1.14
N THR A 143 -32.60 -22.55 -0.94
CA THR A 143 -31.71 -23.47 -1.63
C THR A 143 -31.95 -23.41 -3.13
N ASP A 144 -30.94 -23.78 -3.95
CA ASP A 144 -31.06 -23.71 -5.40
C ASP A 144 -32.26 -24.51 -5.93
N ASP A 145 -32.68 -25.56 -5.22
CA ASP A 145 -33.87 -26.35 -5.53
C ASP A 145 -35.18 -25.59 -5.25
N GLU A 146 -35.28 -24.85 -4.13
CA GLU A 146 -36.42 -23.97 -3.84
C GLU A 146 -36.55 -22.86 -4.89
N ARG A 147 -35.41 -22.23 -5.27
CA ARG A 147 -35.40 -21.22 -6.34
C ARG A 147 -35.78 -21.78 -7.71
N ARG A 148 -35.45 -23.04 -7.99
CA ARG A 148 -35.87 -23.75 -9.22
C ARG A 148 -37.36 -24.04 -9.22
N GLN A 149 -37.94 -24.38 -8.06
CA GLN A 149 -39.38 -24.62 -7.92
C GLN A 149 -40.18 -23.32 -8.09
N ASP A 150 -39.77 -22.22 -7.46
CA ASP A 150 -40.45 -20.92 -7.60
C ASP A 150 -40.46 -20.45 -9.07
N ARG A 151 -39.32 -20.53 -9.75
CA ARG A 151 -39.23 -20.20 -11.19
C ARG A 151 -40.13 -21.08 -12.06
N ARG A 152 -40.33 -22.34 -11.69
CA ARG A 152 -41.26 -23.24 -12.39
C ARG A 152 -42.71 -22.84 -12.13
N GLN A 153 -43.05 -22.44 -10.91
CA GLN A 153 -44.38 -21.95 -10.57
C GLN A 153 -44.69 -20.63 -11.29
N ASP A 154 -43.75 -19.67 -11.30
CA ASP A 154 -43.91 -18.39 -12.01
C ASP A 154 -44.14 -18.58 -13.51
N ARG A 155 -43.40 -19.50 -14.14
CA ARG A 155 -43.59 -19.83 -15.56
C ARG A 155 -44.95 -20.45 -15.83
N ARG A 156 -45.45 -21.32 -14.94
CA ARG A 156 -46.79 -21.91 -15.05
C ARG A 156 -47.88 -20.85 -14.90
N GLN A 157 -47.74 -19.93 -13.95
CA GLN A 157 -48.68 -18.83 -13.77
C GLN A 157 -48.68 -17.87 -14.96
N ALA A 158 -47.50 -17.52 -15.50
CA ALA A 158 -47.38 -16.69 -16.69
C ALA A 158 -48.00 -17.35 -17.93
N ALA A 159 -47.83 -18.66 -18.10
CA ALA A 159 -48.45 -19.42 -19.19
C ALA A 159 -49.99 -19.45 -19.06
N ASN A 160 -50.51 -19.64 -17.83
CA ASN A 160 -51.95 -19.61 -17.59
C ASN A 160 -52.56 -18.23 -17.84
N ARG A 161 -51.88 -17.15 -17.46
CA ARG A 161 -52.33 -15.77 -17.78
C ARG A 161 -52.36 -15.50 -19.28
N ARG A 162 -51.37 -15.99 -20.03
CA ARG A 162 -51.36 -15.89 -21.50
C ARG A 162 -52.48 -16.67 -22.17
N ARG A 163 -52.82 -17.86 -21.66
CA ARG A 163 -53.98 -18.64 -22.14
C ARG A 163 -55.31 -17.95 -21.81
N ALA A 164 -55.44 -17.37 -20.62
CA ALA A 164 -56.64 -16.63 -20.23
C ALA A 164 -56.87 -15.37 -21.10
N HIS A 165 -55.80 -14.64 -21.46
CA HIS A 165 -55.91 -13.48 -22.36
C HIS A 165 -56.01 -13.85 -23.85
N GLY A 166 -55.42 -14.97 -24.29
CA GLY A 166 -55.55 -15.47 -25.67
C GLY A 166 -56.95 -16.02 -25.99
N SER A 167 -57.67 -16.54 -25.00
CA SER A 167 -59.04 -17.04 -25.17
C SER A 167 -60.09 -15.92 -25.33
N SER A 168 -59.77 -14.67 -24.99
CA SER A 168 -60.70 -13.54 -25.12
C SER A 168 -60.68 -12.91 -26.53
N ALA A 169 -59.67 -13.20 -27.35
CA ALA A 169 -59.53 -12.65 -28.70
C ALA A 169 -60.17 -13.53 -29.80
N ALA A 170 -60.42 -14.81 -29.53
CA ALA A 170 -60.93 -15.76 -30.54
C ALA A 170 -62.48 -15.77 -30.66
N GLY A 171 -63.21 -15.06 -29.79
CA GLY A 171 -64.68 -15.03 -29.81
C GLY A 171 -65.33 -13.86 -30.57
N ARG A 172 -64.55 -13.05 -31.31
CA ARG A 172 -65.04 -11.80 -31.91
C ARG A 172 -64.87 -11.70 -33.43
N ALA A 173 -64.85 -12.84 -34.13
CA ALA A 173 -64.67 -12.91 -35.58
C ALA A 173 -65.60 -13.92 -36.27
N THR A 174 -66.84 -14.05 -35.78
CA THR A 174 -67.93 -14.67 -36.54
C THR A 174 -69.18 -13.82 -36.35
N SER A 175 -69.37 -12.86 -37.24
CA SER A 175 -70.61 -12.13 -37.48
C SER A 175 -70.75 -11.97 -38.97
#